data_AF-A0A0Q7CNA1-F1
#
_entry.id   AF-A0A0Q7CNA1-F1
#
_cell.length_a   1.000
_cell.length_b   1.000
_cell.length_c   1.000
_cell.angle_alpha   90.00
_cell.angle_beta   90.00
_cell.angle_gamma   90.00
#
_symmetry.space_group_name_H-M   'P 1'
#
loop_
_entity.id
_entity.type
_entity.pdbx_description
1 polymer ?
#
loop_
_entity_poly.entity_id
_entity_poly.type
_entity_poly.pdbx_seq_one_letter_code
_entity_poly.pdbx_strand_id
1 'polypeptide(L)'
;MTDRHTAFVGSRALASGTLAEIAPAVKAAFDAGEARLLVFNDQTGRQTELDLRGDLDAVLARLAPQAQATDRPAGRGRPKLGVIAREVTLLPS
;
A
#
# COMPACT_ATOMS: atom_id res chain seq x y z
N MET A 1 -14.41 3.28 15.91
CA MET A 1 -13.38 2.24 16.09
C MET A 1 -12.33 2.52 15.04
N THR A 2 -11.06 2.68 15.42
CA THR A 2 -10.01 2.95 14.42
C THR A 2 -9.57 1.62 13.81
N ASP A 3 -9.63 1.54 12.48
CA ASP A 3 -9.21 0.35 11.75
C ASP A 3 -7.72 0.08 11.91
N ARG A 4 -7.38 -1.11 12.41
CA ARG A 4 -6.00 -1.58 12.54
C ARG A 4 -5.51 -2.14 11.20
N HIS A 5 -4.28 -1.81 10.87
CA HIS A 5 -3.59 -2.19 9.64
C HIS A 5 -2.19 -2.71 9.95
N THR A 6 -1.70 -3.60 9.10
CA THR A 6 -0.33 -4.10 9.16
C THR A 6 0.38 -3.89 7.83
N ALA A 7 1.57 -3.30 7.90
CA ALA A 7 2.46 -3.10 6.76
C ALA A 7 3.52 -4.21 6.67
N PHE A 8 3.86 -4.62 5.46
CA PHE A 8 4.86 -5.64 5.15
C PHE A 8 5.84 -5.17 4.07
N VAL A 9 7.07 -5.65 4.15
CA VAL A 9 8.05 -5.68 3.05
C VAL A 9 8.30 -7.13 2.70
N GLY A 10 7.84 -7.56 1.54
CA GLY A 10 7.85 -8.98 1.18
C GLY A 10 7.07 -9.80 2.20
N SER A 11 7.76 -10.68 2.93
CA SER A 11 7.19 -11.54 3.97
C SER A 11 7.40 -11.03 5.41
N ARG A 12 8.07 -9.89 5.60
CA ARG A 12 8.39 -9.34 6.93
C ARG A 12 7.43 -8.21 7.28
N ALA A 13 6.82 -8.28 8.46
CA ALA A 13 6.03 -7.17 9.00
C ALA A 13 6.94 -5.98 9.34
N LEU A 14 6.56 -4.79 8.89
CA LEU A 14 7.22 -3.53 9.22
C LEU A 14 6.64 -2.90 10.48
N ALA A 15 5.31 -2.78 10.54
CA ALA A 15 4.59 -2.14 11.63
C ALA A 15 3.11 -2.55 11.61
N SER A 16 2.44 -2.47 12.76
CA SER A 16 0.99 -2.67 12.88
C SER A 16 0.40 -1.56 13.75
N GLY A 17 -0.74 -1.01 13.33
CA GLY A 17 -1.40 0.11 14.01
C GLY A 17 -2.45 0.76 13.12
N THR A 18 -2.83 1.98 13.43
CA THR A 18 -3.63 2.82 12.52
C THR A 18 -2.82 3.20 11.29
N LEU A 19 -3.48 3.63 10.21
CA LEU A 19 -2.77 4.11 9.01
C LEU A 19 -1.77 5.23 9.33
N ALA A 20 -2.13 6.16 10.22
CA ALA A 20 -1.26 7.26 10.64
C ALA A 20 -0.03 6.76 11.42
N GLU A 21 -0.19 5.72 12.23
CA GLU A 21 0.92 5.14 13.01
C GLU A 21 1.91 4.35 12.15
N ILE A 22 1.43 3.66 11.10
CA ILE A 22 2.30 2.86 10.22
C ILE A 22 2.91 3.67 9.07
N ALA A 23 2.31 4.80 8.69
CA ALA A 23 2.75 5.62 7.57
C ALA A 23 4.24 6.04 7.63
N PRO A 24 4.83 6.43 8.77
CA PRO A 24 6.25 6.74 8.86
C PRO A 24 7.15 5.57 8.48
N ALA A 25 6.84 4.36 8.96
CA ALA A 25 7.63 3.17 8.68
C ALA A 25 7.52 2.75 7.20
N VAL A 26 6.32 2.84 6.62
CA VAL A 26 6.08 2.57 5.20
C VAL A 26 6.79 3.58 4.32
N LYS A 27 6.73 4.87 4.67
CA LYS A 27 7.42 5.94 3.94
C LYS A 27 8.93 5.77 3.97
N ALA A 28 9.52 5.48 5.14
CA ALA A 28 10.95 5.23 5.26
C ALA A 28 11.40 4.04 4.40
N ALA A 29 10.63 2.94 4.37
CA ALA A 29 10.93 1.79 3.52
C ALA A 29 10.78 2.11 2.03
N PHE A 30 9.80 2.93 1.65
CA PHE A 30 9.63 3.40 0.27
C PHE A 30 10.81 4.28 -0.17
N ASP A 31 11.24 5.22 0.67
CA ASP A 31 12.39 6.09 0.40
C ASP A 31 13.70 5.31 0.33
N ALA A 32 13.80 4.20 1.06
CA ALA A 32 14.91 3.25 0.97
C ALA A 32 14.88 2.38 -0.31
N GLY A 33 13.81 2.47 -1.12
CA GLY A 33 13.68 1.76 -2.39
C GLY A 33 13.14 0.34 -2.31
N GLU A 34 12.42 -0.01 -1.23
CA GLU A 34 11.84 -1.35 -1.06
C GLU A 34 10.74 -1.63 -2.10
N ALA A 35 10.90 -2.69 -2.89
CA ALA A 35 10.06 -2.94 -4.08
C ALA A 35 8.71 -3.64 -3.79
N ARG A 36 8.44 -4.05 -2.54
CA ARG A 36 7.28 -4.90 -2.19
C ARG A 36 6.60 -4.47 -0.90
N LEU A 37 6.19 -3.21 -0.84
CA LEU A 37 5.40 -2.68 0.27
C LEU A 37 3.93 -3.10 0.10
N LEU A 38 3.38 -3.70 1.14
CA LEU A 38 1.97 -4.11 1.21
C LEU A 38 1.40 -3.64 2.53
N VAL A 39 0.18 -3.09 2.52
CA VAL A 39 -0.56 -2.74 3.74
C VAL A 39 -1.90 -3.44 3.71
N PHE A 40 -2.28 -4.10 4.79
CA PHE A 40 -3.55 -4.80 4.92
C PHE A 40 -4.35 -4.26 6.09
N ASN A 41 -5.67 -4.20 5.96
CA ASN A 41 -6.59 -4.00 7.08
C ASN A 41 -6.75 -5.33 7.82
N ASP A 42 -6.46 -5.35 9.12
CA ASP A 42 -6.39 -6.58 9.92
C ASP A 42 -7.77 -7.22 10.13
N GLN A 43 -8.86 -6.44 10.02
CA GLN A 43 -10.23 -6.93 10.22
C GLN A 43 -10.81 -7.57 8.97
N THR A 44 -10.54 -6.98 7.81
CA THR A 44 -11.14 -7.38 6.52
C THR A 44 -10.19 -8.18 5.64
N GLY A 45 -8.89 -8.17 5.94
CA GLY A 45 -7.84 -8.73 5.09
C GLY A 45 -7.64 -7.98 3.77
N ARG A 46 -8.34 -6.86 3.55
CA ARG A 46 -8.21 -6.09 2.31
C ARG A 46 -6.89 -5.35 2.29
N GLN A 47 -6.23 -5.36 1.13
CA GLN A 47 -5.07 -4.51 0.89
C GLN A 47 -5.51 -3.05 0.77
N THR A 48 -4.77 -2.16 1.41
CA THR A 48 -4.95 -0.71 1.40
C THR A 48 -3.75 -0.08 0.69
N GLU A 49 -4.00 0.84 -0.24
CA GLU A 49 -2.94 1.61 -0.91
C GLU A 49 -2.66 2.89 -0.12
N LEU A 50 -1.39 3.21 0.11
CA LEU A 50 -0.98 4.48 0.73
C LEU A 50 -0.34 5.36 -0.33
N ASP A 51 -0.79 6.62 -0.43
CA ASP A 51 -0.12 7.62 -1.26
C ASP A 51 1.14 8.14 -0.54
N LEU A 52 2.30 7.62 -0.94
CA LEU A 52 3.61 7.92 -0.33
C LEU A 52 4.33 9.10 -1.00
N ARG A 53 3.68 9.84 -1.89
CA ARG A 53 4.31 10.94 -2.62
C ARG A 53 4.51 12.17 -1.72
N GLY A 54 5.73 12.71 -1.75
CA GLY A 54 6.13 13.90 -0.98
C GLY A 54 6.88 13.54 0.31
N ASP A 55 6.85 14.44 1.27
CA ASP A 55 7.37 14.23 2.61
C ASP A 55 6.35 13.51 3.51
N LEU A 56 6.78 13.13 4.72
CA LEU A 56 5.93 12.41 5.67
C LEU A 56 4.69 13.23 6.08
N ASP A 57 4.83 14.54 6.25
CA ASP A 57 3.72 15.41 6.63
C ASP A 57 2.64 15.45 5.54
N ALA A 58 3.02 15.52 4.26
CA ALA A 58 2.07 15.45 3.16
C ALA A 58 1.35 14.09 3.09
N VAL A 59 2.03 13.00 3.44
CA VAL A 59 1.41 11.66 3.54
C VAL A 59 0.38 11.64 4.68
N LEU A 60 0.77 12.09 5.88
CA LEU A 60 -0.10 12.12 7.05
C LEU A 60 -1.31 13.04 6.87
N ALA A 61 -1.13 14.18 6.22
CA ALA A 61 -2.23 15.11 5.91
C ALA A 61 -3.32 14.49 5.02
N ARG A 62 -2.95 13.55 4.13
CA ARG A 62 -3.90 12.81 3.29
C ARG A 62 -4.64 11.71 4.05
N LEU A 63 -4.02 11.19 5.12
CA LEU A 63 -4.63 10.18 5.99
C LEU A 63 -5.56 10.78 7.04
N ALA A 64 -5.43 12.08 7.32
CA ALA A 64 -6.37 12.78 8.16
C ALA A 64 -7.78 12.61 7.55
N PRO A 65 -8.79 12.25 8.35
CA PRO A 65 -10.16 12.11 7.84
C PRO A 65 -10.59 13.46 7.30
N GLN A 66 -10.59 13.60 5.97
CA GLN A 66 -11.19 14.76 5.31
C GLN A 66 -12.67 14.71 5.67
N ALA A 67 -13.09 15.65 6.51
CA ALA A 67 -14.50 15.92 6.71
C ALA A 67 -15.10 16.23 5.33
N GLN A 68 -15.86 15.26 4.80
CA GLN A 68 -16.77 15.40 3.67
C GLN A 68 -16.15 15.95 2.37
N ALA A 69 -15.65 15.06 1.51
CA ALA A 69 -15.64 15.32 0.08
C ALA A 69 -16.36 14.17 -0.62
N THR A 70 -17.65 14.40 -0.86
CA THR A 70 -18.50 13.63 -1.74
C THR A 70 -17.88 13.54 -3.13
N ASP A 71 -17.96 12.34 -3.69
CA ASP A 71 -18.11 12.04 -5.11
C ASP A 71 -17.04 12.60 -6.07
N ARG A 72 -16.11 11.74 -6.49
CA ARG A 72 -15.56 11.80 -7.85
C ARG A 72 -15.15 10.42 -8.34
N PRO A 73 -15.54 10.04 -9.58
CA PRO A 73 -15.47 8.68 -10.08
C PRO A 73 -14.04 8.24 -10.39
N ALA A 74 -13.79 6.95 -10.22
CA ALA A 74 -12.54 6.27 -10.52
C ALA A 74 -12.08 6.53 -11.97
N GLY A 75 -11.16 7.50 -12.10
CA GLY A 75 -10.44 7.80 -13.33
C GLY A 75 -9.51 6.64 -13.69
N ARG A 76 -10.00 5.81 -14.61
CA ARG A 76 -9.32 4.75 -15.36
C ARG A 76 -7.86 5.11 -15.64
N GLY A 77 -6.94 4.52 -14.89
CA GLY A 77 -5.50 4.64 -15.07
C GLY A 77 -4.83 3.29 -14.90
N ARG A 78 -5.20 2.31 -15.74
CA ARG A 78 -4.41 1.08 -15.91
C ARG A 78 -3.41 1.33 -17.03
N PRO A 79 -2.21 1.87 -16.78
CA PRO A 79 -1.15 1.72 -17.76
C PRO A 79 -0.87 0.23 -17.89
N LYS A 80 -1.03 -0.29 -19.11
CA LYS A 80 -0.63 -1.65 -19.48
C LYS A 80 0.90 -1.72 -19.36
N LEU A 81 1.43 -2.15 -18.22
CA LEU A 81 2.82 -2.54 -18.12
C LEU A 81 2.90 -4.05 -18.37
N GLY A 82 3.49 -4.41 -19.50
CA GLY A 82 3.49 -5.76 -20.05
C GLY A 82 4.15 -6.77 -19.12
N VAL A 83 3.33 -7.61 -18.48
CA VAL A 83 3.78 -8.93 -18.04
C VAL A 83 3.63 -9.84 -19.24
N ILE A 84 4.75 -10.14 -19.90
CA ILE A 84 4.80 -11.21 -20.89
C ILE A 84 4.74 -12.51 -20.07
N ALA A 85 3.67 -13.28 -20.22
CA ALA A 85 3.62 -14.63 -19.66
C ALA A 85 4.69 -15.46 -20.38
N ARG A 86 5.76 -15.83 -19.67
CA ARG A 86 6.65 -16.89 -20.14
C ARG A 86 6.15 -18.19 -19.54
N GLU A 87 5.59 -19.04 -20.40
CA GLU A 87 5.16 -20.39 -20.05
C GLU A 87 6.32 -21.14 -19.37
N VAL A 88 6.06 -21.69 -18.18
CA VAL A 88 6.96 -22.66 -17.55
C VAL A 88 6.49 -24.03 -17.98
N THR A 89 7.18 -24.65 -18.94
CA THR A 89 7.01 -26.08 -19.20
C THR A 89 7.82 -26.83 -18.15
N LEU A 90 7.16 -27.50 -17.21
CA LEU A 90 7.79 -28.49 -16.36
C LEU A 90 7.85 -29.80 -17.15
N LEU A 91 9.02 -30.14 -17.70
CA LEU A 91 9.28 -31.50 -18.15
C LEU A 91 9.50 -32.37 -16.90
N PRO A 92 8.77 -33.47 -16.73
CA PRO A 92 9.11 -34.47 -15.72
C PRO A 92 10.32 -35.28 -16.19
N SER A 93 11.25 -35.55 -15.28
CA SER A 93 12.23 -36.64 -15.41
C SER A 93 11.60 -37.97 -15.04
#